data_AF-A0A7V6E7P6-F1
#
_entry.id   AF-A0A7V6E7P6-F1
#
_cell.length_a   1.000
_cell.length_b   1.000
_cell.length_c   1.000
_cell.angle_alpha   90.00
_cell.angle_beta   90.00
_cell.angle_gamma   90.00
#
_symmetry.space_group_name_H-M   'P 1'
#
loop_
_entity.id
_entity.type
_entity.pdbx_description
1 polymer ?
#
loop_
_entity_poly.entity_id
_entity_poly.type
_entity_poly.pdbx_seq_one_letter_code
_entity_poly.pdbx_strand_id
1 'polypeptide(L)'
;GSVSYLPWKGNPKPRIFRVPEENALINRVGLPSDGAEKVKKKLCSKPPFPVFVNIAKSGDPAVIQDKAIEDICMCVNALAPVADALVLNLSCPNTTDGQTFQDPSLLSLLLDRLFSTGAIKKVPLFLKVSPDLDPDTLSRIAFVGLEKGVKGFVATNTSKNALSLLRTGYSGGVSGKPILEMALKAVKTLRSVCKDDALIIGCGGVFCHDDYLRFREAGADLVEVYTGFVYQGPFVVRKVLDG
;
A
#
# COMPACT_ATOMS: atom_id res chain seq x y z
N GLY A 1 3.48 -9.22 -0.97
CA GLY A 1 2.35 -8.91 -1.86
C GLY A 1 2.76 -7.82 -2.87
N SER A 2 1.84 -7.16 -3.54
CA SER A 2 0.38 -7.34 -3.43
C SER A 2 -0.10 -8.71 -3.92
N VAL A 3 -1.19 -9.20 -3.36
CA VAL A 3 -1.80 -10.49 -3.73
C VAL A 3 -3.20 -10.23 -4.28
N SER A 4 -3.44 -10.74 -5.48
CA SER A 4 -4.78 -10.87 -6.07
C SER A 4 -5.32 -12.28 -5.85
N TYR A 5 -6.63 -12.47 -5.99
CA TYR A 5 -7.25 -13.78 -5.79
C TYR A 5 -6.68 -14.82 -6.76
N LEU A 6 -6.75 -14.53 -8.07
CA LEU A 6 -6.14 -15.34 -9.11
C LEU A 6 -4.70 -14.90 -9.42
N PRO A 7 -3.85 -15.80 -9.95
CA PRO A 7 -2.51 -15.44 -10.41
C PRO A 7 -2.54 -14.39 -11.54
N TRP A 8 -1.56 -13.49 -11.53
CA TRP A 8 -1.41 -12.45 -12.55
C TRP A 8 0.06 -12.22 -12.88
N LYS A 9 0.42 -12.16 -14.17
CA LYS A 9 1.83 -12.01 -14.60
C LYS A 9 2.36 -10.58 -14.45
N GLY A 10 1.49 -9.59 -14.35
CA GLY A 10 1.84 -8.16 -14.42
C GLY A 10 2.15 -7.69 -15.84
N ASN A 11 2.55 -6.43 -15.97
CA ASN A 11 2.85 -5.78 -17.25
C ASN A 11 4.10 -6.38 -17.93
N PRO A 12 4.27 -6.29 -19.26
CA PRO A 12 5.49 -6.74 -19.94
C PRO A 12 6.78 -6.11 -19.38
N LYS A 13 7.90 -6.84 -19.46
CA LYS A 13 9.24 -6.32 -19.09
C LYS A 13 9.84 -5.53 -20.27
N PRO A 14 10.73 -4.53 -20.04
CA PRO A 14 11.18 -4.03 -18.74
C PRO A 14 10.14 -3.11 -18.05
N ARG A 15 10.06 -3.21 -16.71
CA ARG A 15 8.98 -2.59 -15.90
C ARG A 15 9.41 -2.05 -14.54
N ILE A 16 10.71 -2.08 -14.23
CA ILE A 16 11.32 -1.51 -13.04
C ILE A 16 12.64 -0.89 -13.48
N PHE A 17 12.88 0.36 -13.07
CA PHE A 17 14.04 1.15 -13.46
C PHE A 17 14.62 1.82 -12.23
N ARG A 18 15.96 1.84 -12.14
CA ARG A 18 16.67 2.62 -11.13
C ARG A 18 16.96 4.01 -11.68
N VAL A 19 16.88 5.01 -10.81
CA VAL A 19 17.39 6.37 -11.04
C VAL A 19 18.35 6.67 -9.89
N PRO A 20 19.61 6.18 -9.97
CA PRO A 20 20.55 6.22 -8.86
C PRO A 20 20.86 7.63 -8.36
N GLU A 21 20.94 8.60 -9.27
CA GLU A 21 21.25 10.01 -9.00
C GLU A 21 20.23 10.62 -8.03
N GLU A 22 19.00 10.12 -8.06
CA GLU A 22 17.87 10.59 -7.25
C GLU A 22 17.50 9.63 -6.12
N ASN A 23 18.30 8.56 -5.91
CA ASN A 23 17.97 7.48 -4.97
C ASN A 23 16.53 6.96 -5.15
N ALA A 24 16.12 6.77 -6.41
CA ALA A 24 14.73 6.51 -6.77
C ALA A 24 14.56 5.23 -7.59
N LEU A 25 13.35 4.68 -7.56
CA LEU A 25 12.91 3.65 -8.49
C LEU A 25 11.68 4.15 -9.23
N ILE A 26 11.57 3.77 -10.51
CA ILE A 26 10.37 3.96 -11.31
C ILE A 26 9.84 2.58 -11.66
N ASN A 27 8.56 2.31 -11.40
CA ASN A 27 7.99 1.01 -11.66
C ASN A 27 6.60 1.09 -12.30
N ARG A 28 6.34 0.12 -13.17
CA ARG A 28 5.04 -0.12 -13.81
C ARG A 28 4.77 -1.62 -13.84
N VAL A 29 4.93 -2.29 -12.70
CA VAL A 29 4.92 -3.76 -12.61
C VAL A 29 3.56 -4.37 -12.93
N GLY A 30 2.46 -3.65 -12.68
CA GLY A 30 1.10 -4.12 -12.93
C GLY A 30 0.63 -5.22 -11.97
N LEU A 31 1.03 -5.15 -10.70
CA LEU A 31 0.60 -6.05 -9.61
C LEU A 31 0.75 -7.55 -9.90
N PRO A 32 1.93 -8.05 -10.30
CA PRO A 32 2.13 -9.48 -10.47
C PRO A 32 1.85 -10.24 -9.16
N SER A 33 1.15 -11.37 -9.25
CA SER A 33 0.69 -12.16 -8.10
C SER A 33 0.76 -13.65 -8.40
N ASP A 34 1.18 -14.42 -7.41
CA ASP A 34 1.17 -15.89 -7.41
C ASP A 34 -0.24 -16.48 -7.17
N GLY A 35 -1.23 -15.64 -6.86
CA GLY A 35 -2.59 -16.02 -6.47
C GLY A 35 -2.72 -16.30 -4.96
N ALA A 36 -3.91 -16.07 -4.42
CA ALA A 36 -4.18 -16.17 -2.99
C ALA A 36 -3.93 -17.58 -2.43
N GLU A 37 -4.32 -18.63 -3.15
CA GLU A 37 -4.15 -20.01 -2.69
C GLU A 37 -2.68 -20.40 -2.52
N LYS A 38 -1.82 -19.99 -3.45
CA LYS A 38 -0.37 -20.27 -3.36
C LYS A 38 0.28 -19.48 -2.22
N VAL A 39 -0.14 -18.24 -2.01
CA VAL A 39 0.34 -17.42 -0.88
C VAL A 39 -0.14 -18.00 0.45
N LYS A 40 -1.40 -18.43 0.54
CA LYS A 40 -1.97 -19.07 1.73
C LYS A 40 -1.14 -20.27 2.17
N LYS A 41 -0.84 -21.19 1.24
CA LYS A 41 0.01 -22.37 1.51
C LYS A 41 1.39 -22.00 2.05
N LYS A 42 2.01 -20.93 1.53
CA LYS A 42 3.32 -20.44 2.02
C LYS A 42 3.25 -19.88 3.44
N LEU A 43 2.13 -19.25 3.81
CA LEU A 43 1.96 -18.61 5.12
C LEU A 43 1.41 -19.56 6.19
N CYS A 44 0.96 -20.76 5.82
CA CYS A 44 0.52 -21.78 6.78
C CYS A 44 1.62 -22.15 7.81
N SER A 45 2.91 -22.04 7.45
CA SER A 45 4.01 -22.35 8.37
C SER A 45 4.24 -21.30 9.46
N LYS A 46 3.57 -20.13 9.36
CA LYS A 46 3.65 -18.98 10.29
C LYS A 46 5.09 -18.56 10.65
N PRO A 47 5.63 -17.50 10.03
CA PRO A 47 6.96 -17.02 10.42
C PRO A 47 6.97 -16.48 11.86
N PRO A 48 8.16 -16.36 12.49
CA PRO A 48 8.29 -15.91 13.88
C PRO A 48 8.12 -14.38 14.05
N PHE A 49 7.50 -13.72 13.08
CA PHE A 49 7.27 -12.28 13.06
C PHE A 49 5.90 -11.99 12.43
N PRO A 50 5.25 -10.85 12.77
CA PRO A 50 3.96 -10.50 12.20
C PRO A 50 4.00 -10.37 10.68
N VAL A 51 2.95 -10.86 10.00
CA VAL A 51 2.79 -10.81 8.55
C VAL A 51 1.55 -10.00 8.18
N PHE A 52 1.80 -8.85 7.55
CA PHE A 52 0.78 -8.01 6.97
C PHE A 52 0.63 -8.40 5.49
N VAL A 53 -0.53 -8.94 5.11
CA VAL A 53 -0.78 -9.39 3.74
C VAL A 53 -1.43 -8.29 2.93
N ASN A 54 -0.65 -7.69 2.03
CA ASN A 54 -1.14 -6.66 1.11
C ASN A 54 -1.95 -7.28 -0.03
N ILE A 55 -3.22 -6.90 -0.14
CA ILE A 55 -4.21 -7.32 -1.13
C ILE A 55 -4.45 -6.20 -2.13
N ALA A 56 -4.60 -6.55 -3.40
CA ALA A 56 -5.00 -5.61 -4.43
C ALA A 56 -5.96 -6.29 -5.41
N LYS A 57 -6.80 -5.47 -6.06
CA LYS A 57 -7.59 -5.89 -7.22
C LYS A 57 -6.67 -6.55 -8.25
N SER A 58 -7.10 -7.67 -8.81
CA SER A 58 -6.51 -8.30 -9.97
C SER A 58 -6.21 -7.27 -11.08
N GLY A 59 -5.02 -7.39 -11.67
CA GLY A 59 -4.57 -6.53 -12.77
C GLY A 59 -5.24 -6.84 -14.11
N ASP A 60 -6.11 -7.86 -14.18
CA ASP A 60 -6.89 -8.23 -15.34
C ASP A 60 -7.88 -7.10 -15.72
N PRO A 61 -7.82 -6.56 -16.95
CA PRO A 61 -8.76 -5.54 -17.43
C PRO A 61 -10.23 -5.98 -17.43
N ALA A 62 -10.53 -7.28 -17.41
CA ALA A 62 -11.89 -7.80 -17.33
C ALA A 62 -12.49 -7.72 -15.91
N VAL A 63 -11.66 -7.46 -14.89
CA VAL A 63 -12.07 -7.33 -13.49
C VAL A 63 -12.32 -5.85 -13.16
N ILE A 64 -13.55 -5.42 -13.40
CA ILE A 64 -14.06 -4.05 -13.23
C ILE A 64 -15.31 -4.04 -12.33
N GLN A 65 -15.70 -2.86 -11.82
CA GLN A 65 -16.95 -2.65 -11.07
C GLN A 65 -17.21 -3.73 -10.00
N ASP A 66 -18.37 -4.39 -10.02
CA ASP A 66 -18.75 -5.41 -9.04
C ASP A 66 -17.78 -6.61 -9.01
N LYS A 67 -17.23 -7.01 -10.16
CA LYS A 67 -16.21 -8.08 -10.23
C LYS A 67 -14.94 -7.69 -9.49
N ALA A 68 -14.60 -6.40 -9.46
CA ALA A 68 -13.46 -5.90 -8.69
C ALA A 68 -13.68 -6.03 -7.18
N ILE A 69 -14.90 -5.74 -6.72
CA ILE A 69 -15.28 -5.92 -5.31
C ILE A 69 -15.23 -7.42 -4.96
N GLU A 70 -15.83 -8.27 -5.79
CA GLU A 70 -15.82 -9.73 -5.60
C GLU A 70 -14.40 -10.31 -5.56
N ASP A 71 -13.53 -9.89 -6.48
CA ASP A 71 -12.11 -10.31 -6.52
C ASP A 71 -11.38 -9.98 -5.22
N ILE A 72 -11.56 -8.75 -4.70
CA ILE A 72 -10.97 -8.33 -3.43
C ILE A 72 -11.55 -9.15 -2.28
N CYS A 73 -12.88 -9.31 -2.20
CA CYS A 73 -13.56 -10.11 -1.17
C CYS A 73 -13.07 -11.56 -1.15
N MET A 74 -12.94 -12.21 -2.31
CA MET A 74 -12.42 -13.57 -2.42
C MET A 74 -10.97 -13.66 -1.93
N CYS A 75 -10.13 -12.70 -2.31
CA CYS A 75 -8.73 -12.65 -1.86
C CYS A 75 -8.64 -12.47 -0.33
N VAL A 76 -9.43 -11.54 0.23
CA VAL A 76 -9.53 -11.28 1.68
C VAL A 76 -9.97 -12.54 2.43
N ASN A 77 -11.06 -13.18 1.99
CA ASN A 77 -11.57 -14.39 2.65
C ASN A 77 -10.56 -15.54 2.62
N ALA A 78 -9.80 -15.67 1.52
CA ALA A 78 -8.79 -16.71 1.38
C ALA A 78 -7.58 -16.50 2.30
N LEU A 79 -7.16 -15.25 2.51
CA LEU A 79 -5.91 -14.90 3.19
C LEU A 79 -6.08 -14.48 4.65
N ALA A 80 -7.28 -14.04 5.06
CA ALA A 80 -7.57 -13.67 6.45
C ALA A 80 -7.16 -14.73 7.49
N PRO A 81 -7.34 -16.05 7.27
CA PRO A 81 -6.96 -17.06 8.26
C PRO A 81 -5.45 -17.21 8.52
N VAL A 82 -4.60 -16.66 7.64
CA VAL A 82 -3.13 -16.83 7.69
C VAL A 82 -2.37 -15.49 7.83
N ALA A 83 -3.09 -14.38 7.96
CA ALA A 83 -2.53 -13.04 8.08
C ALA A 83 -2.70 -12.51 9.50
N ASP A 84 -1.70 -11.80 10.02
CA ASP A 84 -1.83 -11.06 11.29
C ASP A 84 -2.54 -9.72 11.08
N ALA A 85 -2.42 -9.16 9.88
CA ALA A 85 -3.21 -8.03 9.39
C ALA A 85 -3.37 -8.10 7.87
N LEU A 86 -4.44 -7.50 7.37
CA LEU A 86 -4.64 -7.31 5.94
C LEU A 86 -4.41 -5.85 5.59
N VAL A 87 -3.76 -5.59 4.45
CA VAL A 87 -3.60 -4.24 3.90
C VAL A 87 -4.31 -4.21 2.56
N LEU A 88 -5.30 -3.35 2.39
CA LEU A 88 -5.99 -3.16 1.14
C LEU A 88 -5.37 -2.00 0.37
N ASN A 89 -4.76 -2.31 -0.77
CA ASN A 89 -4.15 -1.31 -1.63
C ASN A 89 -5.20 -0.65 -2.53
N LEU A 90 -5.55 0.61 -2.21
CA LEU A 90 -6.53 1.41 -2.95
C LEU A 90 -5.95 2.00 -4.24
N SER A 91 -4.63 2.21 -4.24
CA SER A 91 -3.86 2.76 -5.34
C SER A 91 -3.48 1.67 -6.37
N CYS A 92 -4.47 1.11 -7.06
CA CYS A 92 -4.24 0.35 -8.28
C CYS A 92 -4.60 1.22 -9.51
N PRO A 93 -3.62 1.61 -10.35
CA PRO A 93 -3.86 2.53 -11.46
C PRO A 93 -4.39 1.85 -12.74
N ASN A 94 -4.82 0.59 -12.67
CA ASN A 94 -5.22 -0.20 -13.83
C ASN A 94 -6.74 -0.46 -13.85
N THR A 95 -7.53 0.58 -13.61
CA THR A 95 -8.96 0.54 -13.90
C THR A 95 -9.21 1.29 -15.20
N THR A 96 -9.63 0.56 -16.23
CA THR A 96 -9.98 1.12 -17.54
C THR A 96 -11.23 1.98 -17.50
N ASP A 97 -12.03 1.89 -16.42
CA ASP A 97 -13.26 2.65 -16.19
C ASP A 97 -13.04 3.97 -15.44
N GLY A 98 -11.79 4.30 -15.06
CA GLY A 98 -11.45 5.54 -14.35
C GLY A 98 -11.91 5.59 -12.88
N GLN A 99 -12.57 4.54 -12.39
CA GLN A 99 -13.03 4.48 -11.01
C GLN A 99 -11.94 3.83 -10.14
N THR A 100 -11.61 4.46 -9.02
CA THR A 100 -10.67 3.89 -8.05
C THR A 100 -11.31 3.88 -6.68
N PHE A 101 -10.95 2.90 -5.84
CA PHE A 101 -11.39 2.86 -4.43
C PHE A 101 -10.72 3.95 -3.57
N GLN A 102 -10.15 4.98 -4.19
CA GLN A 102 -9.80 6.25 -3.55
C GLN A 102 -10.98 7.24 -3.55
N ASP A 103 -12.04 6.98 -4.33
CA ASP A 103 -13.32 7.66 -4.15
C ASP A 103 -13.99 7.19 -2.83
N PRO A 104 -14.34 8.11 -1.90
CA PRO A 104 -14.93 7.72 -0.61
C PRO A 104 -16.23 6.94 -0.71
N SER A 105 -17.07 7.18 -1.73
CA SER A 105 -18.34 6.48 -1.89
C SER A 105 -18.12 5.03 -2.33
N LEU A 106 -17.25 4.82 -3.32
CA LEU A 106 -16.85 3.47 -3.74
C LEU A 106 -16.09 2.72 -2.66
N LEU A 107 -15.27 3.41 -1.87
CA LEU A 107 -14.59 2.83 -0.71
C LEU A 107 -15.60 2.35 0.33
N SER A 108 -16.60 3.18 0.65
CA SER A 108 -17.66 2.81 1.60
C SER A 108 -18.39 1.54 1.15
N LEU A 109 -18.77 1.46 -0.13
CA LEU A 109 -19.40 0.28 -0.72
C LEU A 109 -18.50 -0.96 -0.61
N LEU A 110 -17.22 -0.84 -0.97
CA LEU A 110 -16.27 -1.95 -0.87
C LEU A 110 -16.12 -2.44 0.57
N LEU A 111 -15.98 -1.52 1.53
CA LEU A 111 -15.83 -1.86 2.95
C LEU A 111 -17.09 -2.54 3.49
N ASP A 112 -18.29 -2.06 3.14
CA ASP A 112 -19.55 -2.73 3.53
C ASP A 112 -19.59 -4.18 3.04
N ARG A 113 -19.23 -4.40 1.78
CA ARG A 113 -19.15 -5.76 1.21
C ARG A 113 -18.12 -6.61 1.94
N LEU A 114 -16.93 -6.06 2.23
CA LEU A 114 -15.89 -6.79 2.96
C LEU A 114 -16.29 -7.14 4.39
N PHE A 115 -16.88 -6.21 5.15
CA PHE A 115 -17.30 -6.47 6.54
C PHE A 115 -18.46 -7.47 6.59
N SER A 116 -19.33 -7.48 5.58
CA SER A 116 -20.41 -8.47 5.46
C SER A 116 -19.91 -9.91 5.26
N THR A 117 -18.71 -10.13 4.71
CA THR A 117 -18.15 -11.49 4.57
C THR A 117 -17.74 -12.11 5.90
N GLY A 118 -17.55 -11.29 6.93
CA GLY A 118 -17.11 -11.70 8.26
C GLY A 118 -15.62 -12.04 8.38
N ALA A 119 -14.86 -12.10 7.28
CA ALA A 119 -13.44 -12.44 7.33
C ALA A 119 -12.61 -11.39 8.10
N ILE A 120 -12.89 -10.10 7.87
CA ILE A 120 -12.20 -8.98 8.52
C ILE A 120 -12.71 -8.67 9.93
N LYS A 121 -13.65 -9.46 10.48
CA LYS A 121 -13.99 -9.41 11.90
C LYS A 121 -12.91 -10.04 12.79
N LYS A 122 -12.06 -10.90 12.20
CA LYS A 122 -11.04 -11.68 12.92
C LYS A 122 -9.61 -11.21 12.69
N VAL A 123 -9.39 -10.35 11.69
CA VAL A 123 -8.07 -9.84 11.31
C VAL A 123 -8.18 -8.33 11.04
N PRO A 124 -7.30 -7.50 11.61
CA PRO A 124 -7.34 -6.05 11.40
C PRO A 124 -7.09 -5.71 9.93
N LEU A 125 -7.93 -4.81 9.39
CA LEU A 125 -7.81 -4.29 8.04
C LEU A 125 -7.16 -2.91 8.06
N PHE A 126 -6.21 -2.69 7.16
CA PHE A 126 -5.52 -1.44 6.92
C PHE A 126 -5.78 -0.96 5.49
N LEU A 127 -5.74 0.35 5.25
CA LEU A 127 -5.84 0.94 3.91
C LEU A 127 -4.49 1.52 3.47
N LYS A 128 -3.98 1.11 2.31
CA LYS A 128 -2.76 1.71 1.72
C LYS A 128 -3.14 2.77 0.70
N VAL A 129 -2.68 4.00 0.95
CA VAL A 129 -3.08 5.22 0.24
C VAL A 129 -1.98 5.75 -0.68
N SER A 130 -2.38 6.53 -1.69
CA SER A 130 -1.45 7.20 -2.61
C SER A 130 -0.90 8.49 -1.99
N PRO A 131 0.39 8.83 -2.21
CA PRO A 131 0.93 10.15 -1.86
C PRO A 131 0.38 11.27 -2.75
N ASP A 132 -0.27 10.93 -3.87
CA ASP A 132 -0.80 11.90 -4.83
C ASP A 132 -2.20 12.44 -4.45
N LEU A 133 -2.79 11.94 -3.36
CA LEU A 133 -4.07 12.43 -2.87
C LEU A 133 -3.91 13.80 -2.21
N ASP A 134 -4.85 14.70 -2.49
CA ASP A 134 -4.95 15.94 -1.74
C ASP A 134 -5.40 15.67 -0.29
N PRO A 135 -5.08 16.57 0.66
CA PRO A 135 -5.40 16.36 2.07
C PRO A 135 -6.89 16.16 2.37
N ASP A 136 -7.79 16.80 1.61
CA ASP A 136 -9.24 16.71 1.87
C ASP A 136 -9.77 15.33 1.46
N THR A 137 -9.37 14.84 0.28
CA THR A 137 -9.71 13.49 -0.17
C THR A 137 -9.13 12.44 0.77
N LEU A 138 -7.87 12.59 1.18
CA LEU A 138 -7.23 11.68 2.14
C LEU A 138 -7.97 11.66 3.49
N SER A 139 -8.41 12.83 3.97
CA SER A 139 -9.18 12.94 5.21
C SER A 139 -10.54 12.25 5.12
N ARG A 140 -11.24 12.37 3.97
CA ARG A 140 -12.52 11.68 3.72
C ARG A 140 -12.34 10.16 3.66
N ILE A 141 -11.29 9.67 3.00
CA ILE A 141 -10.93 8.24 3.00
C ILE A 141 -10.68 7.76 4.43
N ALA A 142 -9.95 8.54 5.23
CA ALA A 142 -9.66 8.18 6.61
C ALA A 142 -10.92 8.09 7.48
N PHE A 143 -11.81 9.07 7.35
CA PHE A 143 -13.11 9.08 8.04
C PHE A 143 -13.95 7.85 7.68
N VAL A 144 -14.15 7.58 6.39
CA VAL A 144 -14.90 6.41 5.91
C VAL A 144 -14.28 5.11 6.41
N GLY A 145 -12.95 4.99 6.35
CA GLY A 145 -12.24 3.82 6.86
C GLY A 145 -12.52 3.58 8.34
N LEU A 146 -12.39 4.62 9.17
CA LEU A 146 -12.63 4.53 10.61
C LEU A 146 -14.08 4.18 10.94
N GLU A 147 -15.04 4.84 10.30
CA GLU A 147 -16.48 4.58 10.47
C GLU A 147 -16.82 3.11 10.19
N LYS A 148 -16.21 2.52 9.15
CA LYS A 148 -16.43 1.11 8.80
C LYS A 148 -15.63 0.13 9.66
N GLY A 149 -14.65 0.59 10.43
CA GLY A 149 -13.88 -0.24 11.37
C GLY A 149 -12.47 -0.65 10.90
N VAL A 150 -11.90 0.03 9.89
CA VAL A 150 -10.47 -0.07 9.54
C VAL A 150 -9.62 0.28 10.76
N LYS A 151 -8.52 -0.46 10.96
CA LYS A 151 -7.63 -0.32 12.13
C LYS A 151 -6.40 0.52 11.89
N GLY A 152 -6.14 0.90 10.64
CA GLY A 152 -4.99 1.74 10.33
C GLY A 152 -4.78 2.01 8.85
N PHE A 153 -3.70 2.73 8.58
CA PHE A 153 -3.34 3.20 7.25
C PHE A 153 -1.87 2.96 6.95
N VAL A 154 -1.56 2.71 5.68
CA VAL A 154 -0.18 2.68 5.18
C VAL A 154 0.01 3.86 4.23
N ALA A 155 0.85 4.81 4.65
CA ALA A 155 1.13 6.05 3.95
C ALA A 155 2.61 6.11 3.59
N THR A 156 3.01 5.80 2.35
CA THR A 156 2.17 5.74 1.14
C THR A 156 2.62 4.69 0.13
N ASN A 157 1.90 4.62 -1.00
CA ASN A 157 2.35 3.97 -2.22
C ASN A 157 3.32 4.86 -3.02
N THR A 158 3.65 4.46 -4.25
CA THR A 158 4.45 5.25 -5.20
C THR A 158 3.66 6.42 -5.78
N SER A 159 4.36 7.50 -6.16
CA SER A 159 3.76 8.72 -6.75
C SER A 159 3.93 8.76 -8.26
N LYS A 160 2.89 9.09 -9.02
CA LYS A 160 3.02 9.48 -10.44
C LYS A 160 3.47 10.93 -10.58
N ASN A 161 3.04 11.81 -9.68
CA ASN A 161 3.34 13.24 -9.74
C ASN A 161 4.84 13.51 -9.55
N ALA A 162 5.52 12.74 -8.70
CA ALA A 162 6.96 12.83 -8.49
C ALA A 162 7.80 12.46 -9.72
N LEU A 163 7.20 11.90 -10.78
CA LEU A 163 7.92 11.64 -12.03
C LEU A 163 8.46 12.92 -12.67
N SER A 164 7.71 14.02 -12.54
CA SER A 164 8.12 15.36 -12.99
C SER A 164 9.37 15.90 -12.29
N LEU A 165 9.73 15.35 -11.12
CA LEU A 165 10.93 15.70 -10.39
C LEU A 165 12.18 15.01 -10.93
N LEU A 166 12.01 13.99 -11.78
CA LEU A 166 13.10 13.15 -12.27
C LEU A 166 13.44 13.49 -13.72
N ARG A 167 14.73 13.57 -14.02
CA ARG A 167 15.23 13.65 -15.40
C ARG A 167 15.26 12.25 -16.00
N THR A 168 14.13 11.79 -16.52
CA THR A 168 13.97 10.40 -16.99
C THR A 168 13.03 10.29 -18.19
N GLY A 169 13.27 9.30 -19.05
CA GLY A 169 12.35 8.91 -20.13
C GLY A 169 11.37 7.79 -19.75
N TYR A 170 11.36 7.36 -18.48
CA TYR A 170 10.52 6.26 -18.03
C TYR A 170 9.13 6.74 -17.58
N SER A 171 8.16 5.83 -17.65
CA SER A 171 6.82 6.01 -17.08
C SER A 171 6.56 5.02 -15.95
N GLY A 172 5.73 5.43 -14.99
CA GLY A 172 5.33 4.60 -13.86
C GLY A 172 5.20 5.40 -12.56
N GLY A 173 5.06 4.68 -11.46
CA GLY A 173 5.13 5.26 -10.11
C GLY A 173 6.57 5.37 -9.63
N VAL A 174 6.91 6.53 -9.07
CA VAL A 174 8.17 6.86 -8.42
C VAL A 174 8.13 6.44 -6.95
N SER A 175 9.23 5.84 -6.49
CA SER A 175 9.51 5.60 -5.08
C SER A 175 10.95 6.01 -4.74
N GLY A 176 11.27 6.05 -3.45
CA GLY A 176 12.59 6.47 -2.96
C GLY A 176 12.56 7.89 -2.41
N LYS A 177 13.73 8.54 -2.35
CA LYS A 177 13.87 9.88 -1.76
C LYS A 177 12.90 10.94 -2.32
N PRO A 178 12.56 10.96 -3.62
CA PRO A 178 11.69 12.00 -4.17
C PRO A 178 10.28 12.06 -3.58
N ILE A 179 9.80 10.97 -2.96
CA ILE A 179 8.45 10.92 -2.38
C ILE A 179 8.42 11.09 -0.86
N LEU A 180 9.58 11.32 -0.21
CA LEU A 180 9.68 11.40 1.25
C LEU A 180 8.77 12.49 1.82
N GLU A 181 8.86 13.71 1.31
CA GLU A 181 8.03 14.84 1.79
C GLU A 181 6.54 14.62 1.56
N MET A 182 6.17 13.99 0.45
CA MET A 182 4.78 13.65 0.15
C MET A 182 4.24 12.61 1.13
N ALA A 183 5.05 11.59 1.45
CA ALA A 183 4.69 10.56 2.41
C ALA A 183 4.56 11.13 3.84
N LEU A 184 5.49 11.98 4.27
CA LEU A 184 5.43 12.68 5.56
C LEU A 184 4.17 13.56 5.67
N LYS A 185 3.82 14.28 4.60
CA LYS A 185 2.59 15.08 4.56
C LYS A 185 1.34 14.19 4.69
N ALA A 186 1.28 13.07 3.99
CA ALA A 186 0.17 12.13 4.09
C ALA A 186 0.03 11.54 5.50
N VAL A 187 1.13 11.17 6.14
CA VAL A 187 1.16 10.70 7.54
C VAL A 187 0.61 11.77 8.49
N LYS A 188 1.05 13.03 8.35
CA LYS A 188 0.54 14.15 9.17
C LYS A 188 -0.96 14.36 8.99
N THR A 189 -1.44 14.34 7.75
CA THR A 189 -2.89 14.45 7.46
C THR A 189 -3.65 13.32 8.13
N LEU A 190 -3.23 12.07 7.95
CA LEU A 190 -3.88 10.91 8.57
C LEU A 190 -3.87 11.00 10.09
N ARG A 191 -2.75 11.35 10.72
CA ARG A 191 -2.69 11.49 12.18
C ARG A 191 -3.63 12.57 12.69
N SER A 192 -3.76 13.70 11.97
CA SER A 192 -4.67 14.78 12.38
C SER A 192 -6.14 14.36 12.39
N VAL A 193 -6.53 13.47 11.47
CA VAL A 193 -7.90 12.97 11.34
C VAL A 193 -8.15 11.80 12.28
N CYS A 194 -7.24 10.82 12.29
CA CYS A 194 -7.40 9.58 13.03
C CYS A 194 -7.10 9.73 14.53
N LYS A 195 -6.34 10.75 14.95
CA LYS A 195 -5.83 10.87 16.32
C LYS A 195 -5.26 9.53 16.77
N ASP A 196 -5.63 8.99 17.92
CA ASP A 196 -5.14 7.72 18.43
C ASP A 196 -6.00 6.50 18.03
N ASP A 197 -7.04 6.70 17.21
CA ASP A 197 -7.99 5.64 16.84
C ASP A 197 -7.47 4.70 15.74
N ALA A 198 -6.32 5.01 15.14
CA ALA A 198 -5.73 4.23 14.05
C ALA A 198 -4.21 4.09 14.16
N LEU A 199 -3.72 2.93 13.76
CA LEU A 199 -2.29 2.70 13.55
C LEU A 199 -1.85 3.25 12.19
N ILE A 200 -0.80 4.06 12.15
CA ILE A 200 -0.28 4.65 10.91
C ILE A 200 1.11 4.10 10.59
N ILE A 201 1.26 3.50 9.42
CA ILE A 201 2.53 2.97 8.92
C ILE A 201 3.09 3.93 7.86
N GLY A 202 4.21 4.56 8.16
CA GLY A 202 4.95 5.43 7.23
C GLY A 202 5.74 4.61 6.20
N CYS A 203 5.68 4.99 4.93
CA CYS A 203 6.34 4.28 3.83
C CYS A 203 6.68 5.26 2.69
N GLY A 204 7.94 5.34 2.32
CA GLY A 204 8.40 6.18 1.20
C GLY A 204 9.63 7.01 1.55
N GLY A 205 10.72 6.78 0.83
CA GLY A 205 11.94 7.59 1.00
C GLY A 205 12.77 7.32 2.26
N VAL A 206 12.56 6.20 2.94
CA VAL A 206 13.31 5.81 4.15
C VAL A 206 14.64 5.14 3.77
N PHE A 207 15.75 5.75 4.19
CA PHE A 207 17.13 5.32 3.92
C PHE A 207 18.03 5.44 5.15
N CYS A 208 17.70 6.24 6.16
CA CYS A 208 18.51 6.42 7.36
C CYS A 208 17.64 6.66 8.60
N HIS A 209 18.30 6.74 9.76
CA HIS A 209 17.65 7.00 11.05
C HIS A 209 16.87 8.32 11.08
N ASP A 210 17.42 9.38 10.47
CA ASP A 210 16.73 10.67 10.37
C ASP A 210 15.38 10.56 9.66
N ASP A 211 15.30 9.83 8.55
CA ASP A 211 14.02 9.60 7.86
C ASP A 211 13.00 8.92 8.77
N TYR A 212 13.45 7.96 9.58
CA TYR A 212 12.60 7.27 10.55
C TYR A 212 12.09 8.23 11.63
N LEU A 213 12.95 9.05 12.23
CA LEU A 213 12.55 10.06 13.21
C LEU A 213 11.55 11.04 12.61
N ARG A 214 11.76 11.49 11.37
CA ARG A 214 10.82 12.37 10.67
C ARG A 214 9.44 11.72 10.50
N PHE A 215 9.38 10.42 10.21
CA PHE A 215 8.10 9.68 10.19
C PHE A 215 7.47 9.57 11.58
N ARG A 216 8.26 9.35 12.64
CA ARG A 216 7.77 9.34 14.03
C ARG A 216 7.18 10.69 14.41
N GLU A 217 7.88 11.78 14.13
CA GLU A 217 7.44 13.16 14.36
C GLU A 217 6.19 13.53 13.55
N ALA A 218 6.07 13.00 12.33
CA ALA A 218 4.87 13.14 11.51
C ALA A 218 3.66 12.40 12.09
N GLY A 219 3.86 11.46 13.01
CA GLY A 219 2.83 10.69 13.68
C GLY A 219 2.67 9.25 13.20
N ALA A 220 3.68 8.66 12.55
CA ALA A 220 3.67 7.24 12.20
C ALA A 220 4.01 6.37 13.43
N ASP A 221 3.29 5.25 13.59
CA ASP A 221 3.51 4.22 14.60
C ASP A 221 4.49 3.13 14.15
N LEU A 222 4.60 2.91 12.85
CA LEU A 222 5.54 1.97 12.23
C LEU A 222 6.11 2.58 10.96
N VAL A 223 7.24 2.04 10.47
CA VAL A 223 7.88 2.50 9.22
C VAL A 223 8.27 1.31 8.34
N GLU A 224 7.93 1.37 7.06
CA GLU A 224 8.30 0.40 6.01
C GLU A 224 9.45 0.92 5.14
N VAL A 225 10.32 0.00 4.72
CA VAL A 225 11.47 0.30 3.83
C VAL A 225 11.39 -0.56 2.58
N TYR A 226 11.61 0.05 1.41
CA TYR A 226 11.78 -0.68 0.15
C TYR A 226 12.97 -0.13 -0.66
N THR A 227 12.90 1.11 -1.13
CA THR A 227 13.93 1.66 -2.02
C THR A 227 15.29 1.79 -1.33
N GLY A 228 15.31 2.16 -0.04
CA GLY A 228 16.53 2.14 0.77
C GLY A 228 17.19 0.76 0.81
N PHE A 229 16.42 -0.32 0.91
CA PHE A 229 16.94 -1.69 0.85
C PHE A 229 17.58 -2.01 -0.51
N VAL A 230 16.99 -1.54 -1.61
CA VAL A 230 17.54 -1.77 -2.95
C VAL A 230 18.90 -1.11 -3.13
N TYR A 231 19.12 0.08 -2.55
CA TYR A 231 20.36 0.83 -2.69
C TYR A 231 21.41 0.51 -1.62
N GLN A 232 21.00 0.19 -0.39
CA GLN A 232 21.90 0.02 0.76
C GLN A 232 22.00 -1.43 1.25
N GLY A 233 21.23 -2.34 0.68
CA GLY A 233 21.20 -3.75 1.07
C GLY A 233 20.49 -3.99 2.41
N PRO A 234 20.61 -5.22 2.95
CA PRO A 234 19.85 -5.66 4.12
C PRO A 234 20.17 -4.90 5.41
N PHE A 235 21.38 -4.31 5.51
CA PHE A 235 21.78 -3.54 6.69
C PHE A 235 21.07 -2.19 6.83
N VAL A 236 20.27 -1.76 5.83
CA VAL A 236 19.47 -0.54 5.93
C VAL A 236 18.56 -0.57 7.17
N VAL A 237 17.99 -1.73 7.52
CA VAL A 237 17.10 -1.84 8.67
C VAL A 237 17.84 -1.49 9.95
N ARG A 238 19.08 -1.99 10.10
CA ARG A 238 19.92 -1.68 11.25
C ARG A 238 20.33 -0.21 11.27
N LYS A 239 20.72 0.37 10.13
CA LYS A 239 21.04 1.80 10.02
C LYS A 239 19.86 2.71 10.36
N VAL A 240 18.65 2.30 10.00
CA VAL A 240 17.43 3.06 10.29
C VAL A 240 17.11 3.00 11.80
N LEU A 241 17.36 1.87 12.46
CA LEU A 241 17.08 1.71 13.89
C LEU A 241 18.17 2.29 14.80
N ASP A 242 19.44 2.04 14.48
CA ASP A 242 20.56 2.27 15.40
C ASP A 242 21.17 3.69 15.30
N GLY A 243 20.96 4.40 14.18
CA GLY A 243 21.68 5.64 13.87
C GLY A 243 22.97 5.39 13.10
#